data_AF-A0A524E5J6-F1
#
_entry.id   AF-A0A524E5J6-F1
#
_cell.length_a   1.000
_cell.length_b   1.000
_cell.length_c   1.000
_cell.angle_alpha   90.00
_cell.angle_beta   90.00
_cell.angle_gamma   90.00
#
_symmetry.space_group_name_H-M   'P 1'
#
loop_
_entity.id
_entity.type
_entity.pdbx_description
1 polymer ?
#
loop_
_entity_poly.entity_id
_entity_poly.type
_entity_poly.pdbx_seq_one_letter_code
_entity_poly.pdbx_strand_id
1 'polypeptide(L)'
;MQDILVLLGNWFYETFQDPPMSSLLIMATSLFVTSISNLAMKRFSDMRRLKRYQTEIKQYQEMTKKAEETQNEKLLRKVRRRKAYIDRIQREMLGARCKPSLFFIIPFMLIFSLLNGFYTDPITGGPEVVAVIPFSAHKLLPFLDGYIGTAVAGGFGLYFTGFYMLVGLGLGQIVQRMMGVSLTG
;
A
#
# COMPACT_ATOMS: atom_id res chain seq x y z
N MET A 1 7.35 -2.88 39.11
CA MET A 1 7.63 -2.29 37.77
C MET A 1 6.88 -2.97 36.62
N GLN A 2 6.38 -4.21 36.78
CA GLN A 2 5.51 -4.84 35.77
C GLN A 2 4.08 -4.26 35.79
N ASP A 3 3.56 -3.85 36.95
CA ASP A 3 2.19 -3.33 37.07
C ASP A 3 1.97 -1.98 36.37
N ILE A 4 3.00 -1.12 36.33
CA ILE A 4 2.90 0.20 35.67
C ILE A 4 2.84 0.03 34.15
N LEU A 5 3.57 -0.95 33.60
CA LEU A 5 3.55 -1.24 32.17
C LEU A 5 2.24 -1.92 31.75
N VAL A 6 1.68 -2.77 32.61
CA VAL A 6 0.36 -3.38 32.40
C VAL A 6 -0.76 -2.35 32.54
N LEU A 7 -0.69 -1.45 33.52
CA LEU A 7 -1.63 -0.33 33.66
C LEU A 7 -1.56 0.64 32.48
N LEU A 8 -0.36 0.98 32.02
CA LEU A 8 -0.19 1.77 30.79
C LEU A 8 -0.73 1.03 29.57
N GLY A 9 -0.50 -0.28 29.48
CA GLY A 9 -1.02 -1.12 28.40
C GLY A 9 -2.54 -1.17 28.37
N ASN A 10 -3.18 -1.34 29.53
CA ASN A 10 -4.63 -1.39 29.67
C ASN A 10 -5.27 -0.01 29.44
N TRP A 11 -4.65 1.06 29.95
CA TRP A 11 -5.08 2.43 29.68
C TRP A 11 -4.98 2.77 28.19
N PHE A 12 -3.93 2.30 27.52
CA PHE A 12 -3.77 2.42 26.07
C PHE A 12 -4.83 1.60 25.33
N TYR A 13 -5.11 0.38 25.77
CA TYR A 13 -6.16 -0.47 25.21
C TYR A 13 -7.54 0.20 25.30
N GLU A 14 -7.98 0.59 26.49
CA GLU A 14 -9.30 1.21 26.71
C GLU A 14 -9.46 2.55 25.98
N THR A 15 -8.40 3.35 25.85
CA THR A 15 -8.48 4.67 25.19
C THR A 15 -8.52 4.57 23.66
N PHE A 16 -7.96 3.50 23.08
CA PHE A 16 -7.73 3.38 21.64
C PHE A 16 -8.49 2.24 20.96
N GLN A 17 -9.34 1.53 21.70
CA GLN A 17 -10.23 0.51 21.16
C GLN A 17 -11.48 1.13 20.52
N ASP A 18 -12.07 2.14 21.16
CA ASP A 18 -13.32 2.75 20.69
C ASP A 18 -13.13 3.79 19.54
N PRO A 19 -13.97 3.75 18.50
CA PRO A 19 -14.12 4.87 17.57
C PRO A 19 -14.59 6.13 18.33
N PRO A 20 -14.06 7.34 18.07
CA PRO A 20 -13.22 7.74 16.93
C PRO A 20 -11.70 7.74 17.21
N MET A 21 -11.24 7.56 18.44
CA MET A 21 -9.81 7.70 18.77
C MET A 21 -8.96 6.58 18.16
N SER A 22 -9.52 5.38 18.04
CA SER A 22 -8.93 4.25 17.34
C SER A 22 -8.64 4.55 15.86
N SER A 23 -9.58 5.21 15.16
CA SER A 23 -9.43 5.63 13.77
C SER A 23 -8.32 6.67 13.57
N LEU A 24 -8.17 7.63 14.49
CA LEU A 24 -7.10 8.64 14.44
C LEU A 24 -5.73 8.03 14.67
N LEU A 25 -5.60 7.10 15.64
CA LEU A 25 -4.35 6.40 15.86
C LEU A 25 -3.95 5.54 14.68
N ILE A 26 -4.88 4.79 14.09
CA ILE A 26 -4.56 3.96 12.93
C ILE A 26 -4.18 4.83 11.76
N MET A 27 -4.85 5.96 11.55
CA MET A 27 -4.45 6.91 10.51
C MET A 27 -3.03 7.45 10.75
N ALA A 28 -2.70 7.84 11.99
CA ALA A 28 -1.38 8.35 12.35
C ALA A 28 -0.28 7.27 12.19
N THR A 29 -0.51 6.06 12.70
CA THR A 29 0.39 4.91 12.55
C THR A 29 0.55 4.53 11.07
N SER A 30 -0.53 4.52 10.30
CA SER A 30 -0.49 4.23 8.87
C SER A 30 0.34 5.27 8.12
N LEU A 31 0.17 6.55 8.44
CA LEU A 31 0.99 7.64 7.89
C LEU A 31 2.46 7.47 8.27
N PHE A 32 2.74 7.13 9.52
CA PHE A 32 4.10 6.93 10.02
C PHE A 32 4.79 5.75 9.32
N VAL A 33 4.14 4.58 9.27
CA VAL A 33 4.63 3.37 8.60
C VAL A 33 4.82 3.63 7.11
N THR A 34 3.86 4.29 6.45
CA THR A 34 3.94 4.63 5.03
C THR A 34 5.09 5.61 4.75
N SER A 35 5.26 6.62 5.60
CA SER A 35 6.34 7.61 5.45
C SER A 35 7.70 6.97 5.62
N ILE A 36 7.90 6.14 6.64
CA ILE A 36 9.16 5.41 6.87
C ILE A 36 9.45 4.47 5.71
N SER A 37 8.45 3.70 5.26
CA SER A 37 8.60 2.75 4.16
C SER A 37 9.03 3.46 2.87
N ASN A 38 8.40 4.61 2.56
CA ASN A 38 8.75 5.40 1.40
C ASN A 38 10.14 6.07 1.52
N LEU A 39 10.49 6.57 2.71
CA LEU A 39 11.80 7.15 2.97
C LEU A 39 12.91 6.11 2.81
N ALA A 40 12.68 4.92 3.36
CA ALA A 40 13.58 3.80 3.19
C ALA A 40 13.71 3.41 1.72
N MET A 41 12.59 3.30 0.99
CA MET A 41 12.61 2.99 -0.44
C MET A 41 13.40 4.04 -1.24
N LYS A 42 13.26 5.32 -0.91
CA LYS A 42 14.01 6.43 -1.53
C LYS A 42 15.50 6.37 -1.20
N ARG A 43 15.87 5.90 0.00
CA ARG A 43 17.27 5.76 0.43
C ARG A 43 17.96 4.56 -0.21
N PHE A 44 17.24 3.45 -0.35
CA PHE A 44 17.79 2.19 -0.87
C PHE A 44 17.70 2.06 -2.40
N SER A 45 16.80 2.79 -3.07
CA SER A 45 16.64 2.74 -4.53
C SER A 45 17.40 3.85 -5.25
N ASP A 46 18.25 3.51 -6.21
CA ASP A 46 18.89 4.49 -7.09
C ASP A 46 17.85 5.12 -8.05
N MET A 47 17.29 6.23 -7.61
CA MET A 47 16.27 6.98 -8.34
C MET A 47 16.77 7.51 -9.69
N ARG A 48 18.08 7.79 -9.84
CA ARG A 48 18.65 8.31 -11.09
C ARG A 48 18.65 7.22 -12.16
N ARG A 49 19.09 6.02 -11.79
CA ARG A 49 19.10 4.85 -12.68
C ARG A 49 17.70 4.46 -13.12
N LEU A 50 16.74 4.47 -12.19
CA LEU A 50 15.33 4.16 -12.48
C LEU A 50 14.70 5.17 -13.45
N LYS A 51 14.95 6.47 -13.27
CA LYS A 51 14.44 7.52 -14.18
C LYS A 51 14.98 7.36 -15.60
N ARG A 52 16.27 7.06 -15.75
CA ARG A 52 16.87 6.82 -17.07
C ARG A 52 16.21 5.64 -17.78
N TYR A 53 16.07 4.51 -17.09
CA TYR A 53 15.41 3.33 -17.64
C TYR A 53 13.94 3.58 -18.00
N GLN A 54 13.23 4.38 -17.20
CA GLN A 54 11.86 4.77 -17.50
C GLN A 54 11.76 5.60 -18.79
N THR A 55 12.68 6.55 -19.01
CA THR A 55 12.75 7.33 -20.25
C THR A 55 13.03 6.43 -21.46
N GLU A 56 13.96 5.49 -21.35
CA GLU A 56 14.28 4.54 -22.43
C GLU A 56 13.09 3.62 -22.77
N ILE A 57 12.32 3.17 -21.76
CA ILE A 57 11.08 2.40 -21.96
C ILE A 57 10.00 3.26 -22.64
N LYS A 58 9.82 4.50 -22.22
CA LYS A 58 8.82 5.41 -22.82
C LYS A 58 9.13 5.68 -24.29
N GLN A 59 10.40 5.95 -24.61
CA GLN A 59 10.85 6.08 -26.01
C GLN A 59 10.59 4.81 -26.82
N TYR A 60 10.79 3.63 -26.21
CA TYR A 60 10.47 2.36 -26.87
C TYR A 60 8.96 2.16 -27.11
N GLN A 61 8.11 2.53 -26.15
CA GLN A 61 6.65 2.49 -26.31
C GLN A 61 6.17 3.42 -27.42
N GLU A 62 6.69 4.65 -27.48
CA GLU A 62 6.39 5.61 -28.55
C GLU A 62 6.85 5.10 -29.93
N MET A 63 8.04 4.49 -30.02
CA MET A 63 8.52 3.86 -31.26
C MET A 63 7.67 2.67 -31.67
N THR A 64 7.18 1.88 -30.71
CA THR A 64 6.33 0.70 -30.97
C THR A 64 4.97 1.15 -31.50
N LYS A 65 4.34 2.13 -30.85
CA LYS A 65 3.08 2.73 -31.30
C LYS A 65 3.18 3.28 -32.72
N LYS A 66 4.24 4.06 -33.01
CA LYS A 66 4.50 4.57 -34.37
C LYS A 66 4.74 3.46 -35.40
N ALA A 67 5.42 2.38 -35.01
CA ALA A 67 5.68 1.24 -35.89
C ALA A 67 4.40 0.44 -36.21
N GLU A 68 3.49 0.33 -35.25
CA GLU A 68 2.17 -0.28 -35.41
C GLU A 68 1.26 0.57 -36.29
N GLU A 69 1.21 1.89 -36.06
CA GLU A 69 0.42 2.85 -36.85
C GLU A 69 0.91 2.95 -38.32
N THR A 70 2.22 2.90 -38.55
CA THR A 70 2.80 3.09 -39.89
C THR A 70 3.00 1.77 -40.66
N GLN A 71 2.76 0.61 -40.01
CA GLN A 71 3.04 -0.75 -40.54
C GLN A 71 4.39 -0.93 -41.24
N ASN A 72 5.39 -0.12 -40.87
CA ASN A 72 6.66 -0.09 -41.58
C ASN A 72 7.55 -1.26 -41.14
N GLU A 73 7.85 -2.17 -42.07
CA GLU A 73 8.61 -3.39 -41.81
C GLU A 73 10.02 -3.10 -41.24
N LYS A 74 10.66 -1.99 -41.66
CA LYS A 74 11.98 -1.57 -41.14
C LYS A 74 11.90 -1.13 -39.68
N LEU A 75 10.85 -0.40 -39.31
CA LEU A 75 10.63 0.03 -37.92
C LEU A 75 10.27 -1.15 -37.02
N LEU A 76 9.43 -2.07 -37.50
CA LEU A 76 9.11 -3.31 -36.78
C LEU A 76 10.34 -4.16 -36.50
N ARG A 77 11.25 -4.31 -37.47
CA ARG A 77 12.53 -5.02 -37.27
C ARG A 77 13.40 -4.33 -36.21
N LYS A 78 13.45 -2.99 -36.20
CA LYS A 78 14.21 -2.20 -35.21
C LYS A 78 13.62 -2.34 -33.80
N VAL A 79 12.29 -2.30 -33.66
CA VAL A 79 11.57 -2.53 -32.40
C VAL A 79 11.84 -3.94 -31.88
N ARG A 80 11.69 -4.98 -32.72
CA ARG A 80 11.97 -6.37 -32.33
C ARG A 80 13.41 -6.58 -31.82
N ARG A 81 14.40 -5.94 -32.45
CA ARG A 81 15.80 -6.00 -31.99
C ARG A 81 15.99 -5.35 -30.61
N ARG A 82 15.28 -4.26 -30.33
CA ARG A 82 15.37 -3.55 -29.03
C ARG A 82 14.56 -4.22 -27.93
N LYS A 83 13.58 -5.07 -28.25
CA LYS A 83 12.73 -5.78 -27.28
C LYS A 83 13.55 -6.51 -26.21
N ALA A 84 14.55 -7.30 -26.60
CA ALA A 84 15.37 -8.06 -25.65
C ALA A 84 16.13 -7.17 -24.64
N TYR A 85 16.61 -6.00 -25.09
CA TYR A 85 17.26 -5.02 -24.22
C TYR A 85 16.27 -4.38 -23.24
N ILE A 86 15.08 -4.00 -23.72
CA ILE A 86 14.03 -3.41 -22.91
C ILE A 86 13.49 -4.41 -21.89
N ASP A 87 13.26 -5.65 -22.29
CA ASP A 87 12.83 -6.74 -21.41
C ASP A 87 13.86 -6.97 -20.28
N ARG A 88 15.16 -6.92 -20.60
CA ARG A 88 16.24 -7.00 -19.60
C ARG A 88 16.17 -5.83 -18.61
N ILE A 89 16.01 -4.61 -19.09
CA ILE A 89 15.90 -3.42 -18.24
C ILE A 89 14.64 -3.50 -17.37
N GLN A 90 13.51 -3.90 -17.92
CA GLN A 90 12.27 -4.07 -17.15
C GLN A 90 12.45 -5.08 -16.02
N ARG A 91 13.10 -6.23 -16.29
CA ARG A 91 13.42 -7.22 -15.26
C ARG A 91 14.36 -6.66 -14.19
N GLU A 92 15.35 -5.88 -14.59
CA GLU A 92 16.28 -5.25 -13.65
C GLU A 92 15.58 -4.19 -12.79
N MET A 93 14.66 -3.40 -13.36
CA MET A 93 13.82 -2.45 -12.63
C MET A 93 12.88 -3.16 -11.64
N LEU A 94 12.28 -4.27 -12.05
CA LEU A 94 11.46 -5.10 -11.17
C LEU A 94 12.30 -5.65 -10.03
N GLY A 95 13.48 -6.23 -10.31
CA GLY A 95 14.38 -6.75 -9.29
C GLY A 95 14.89 -5.68 -8.32
N ALA A 96 15.19 -4.48 -8.82
CA ALA A 96 15.61 -3.34 -8.01
C ALA A 96 14.50 -2.84 -7.06
N ARG A 97 13.22 -3.08 -7.38
CA ARG A 97 12.08 -2.76 -6.52
C ARG A 97 11.69 -3.91 -5.60
N CYS A 98 11.67 -5.13 -6.15
CA CYS A 98 11.26 -6.33 -5.42
C CYS A 98 12.22 -6.61 -4.26
N LYS A 99 13.54 -6.50 -4.46
CA LYS A 99 14.54 -6.73 -3.40
C LYS A 99 14.31 -5.89 -2.15
N PRO A 100 14.26 -4.53 -2.22
CA PRO A 100 13.96 -3.73 -1.04
C PRO A 100 12.53 -3.98 -0.54
N SER A 101 11.53 -4.12 -1.42
CA SER A 101 10.15 -4.35 -0.96
C SER A 101 10.00 -5.65 -0.16
N LEU A 102 10.71 -6.72 -0.54
CA LEU A 102 10.65 -8.01 0.14
C LEU A 102 11.37 -7.97 1.49
N PHE A 103 12.42 -7.16 1.60
CA PHE A 103 13.07 -6.91 2.89
C PHE A 103 12.13 -6.15 3.84
N PHE A 104 11.36 -5.17 3.33
CA PHE A 104 10.40 -4.41 4.14
C PHE A 104 9.06 -5.12 4.37
N ILE A 105 8.69 -6.10 3.55
CA ILE A 105 7.42 -6.83 3.72
C ILE A 105 7.43 -7.69 4.98
N ILE A 106 8.59 -8.20 5.39
CA ILE A 106 8.75 -9.05 6.58
C ILE A 106 8.44 -8.27 7.87
N PRO A 107 9.12 -7.15 8.19
CA PRO A 107 8.79 -6.37 9.38
C PRO A 107 7.37 -5.79 9.29
N PHE A 108 6.91 -5.45 8.09
CA PHE A 108 5.55 -4.99 7.87
C PHE A 108 4.50 -6.06 8.24
N MET A 109 4.68 -7.30 7.78
CA MET A 109 3.79 -8.41 8.13
C MET A 109 3.79 -8.73 9.62
N LEU A 110 4.94 -8.63 10.30
CA LEU A 110 5.02 -8.84 11.75
C LEU A 110 4.21 -7.79 12.52
N ILE A 111 4.41 -6.50 12.21
CA ILE A 111 3.64 -5.40 12.81
C ILE A 111 2.15 -5.60 12.51
N PHE A 112 1.82 -5.92 11.26
CA PHE A 112 0.44 -6.13 10.84
C PHE A 112 -0.23 -7.29 11.59
N SER A 113 0.47 -8.42 11.79
CA SER A 113 -0.04 -9.55 12.55
C SER A 113 -0.25 -9.21 14.03
N LEU A 114 0.65 -8.43 14.63
CA LEU A 114 0.51 -7.96 16.01
C LEU A 114 -0.68 -7.00 16.18
N LEU A 115 -0.82 -6.04 15.27
CA LEU A 115 -1.94 -5.10 15.31
C LEU A 115 -3.27 -5.79 15.02
N ASN A 116 -3.30 -6.75 14.09
CA ASN A 116 -4.50 -7.53 13.80
C ASN A 116 -4.92 -8.35 15.03
N GLY A 117 -3.98 -8.98 15.74
CA GLY A 117 -4.26 -9.66 17.00
C GLY A 117 -4.75 -8.72 18.12
N PHE A 118 -4.27 -7.47 18.15
CA PHE A 118 -4.70 -6.47 19.13
C PHE A 118 -6.15 -5.98 18.92
N TYR A 119 -6.57 -5.85 17.65
CA TYR A 119 -7.95 -5.47 17.28
C TYR A 119 -8.85 -6.69 16.99
N THR A 120 -8.47 -7.86 17.50
CA THR A 120 -9.32 -9.05 17.53
C THR A 120 -9.89 -9.17 18.93
N ASP A 121 -11.21 -9.23 19.04
CA ASP A 121 -11.89 -9.37 20.33
C ASP A 121 -11.45 -10.69 21.02
N PRO A 122 -10.85 -10.64 22.22
CA PRO A 122 -10.41 -11.84 22.94
C PRO A 122 -11.55 -12.81 23.30
N ILE A 123 -12.80 -12.34 23.32
CA ILE A 123 -13.96 -13.10 23.80
C ILE A 123 -14.70 -13.76 22.63
N THR A 124 -14.90 -13.04 21.52
CA THR A 124 -15.61 -13.56 20.34
C THR A 124 -14.68 -14.10 19.25
N GLY A 125 -13.37 -13.82 19.32
CA GLY A 125 -12.41 -14.15 18.27
C GLY A 125 -12.67 -13.42 16.95
N GLY A 126 -13.60 -12.45 16.97
CA GLY A 126 -14.02 -11.68 15.81
C GLY A 126 -13.23 -10.38 15.68
N PRO A 127 -13.00 -9.90 14.45
CA PRO A 127 -12.38 -8.59 14.24
C PRO A 127 -13.27 -7.46 14.76
N GLU A 128 -12.69 -6.52 15.49
CA GLU A 128 -13.39 -5.39 16.09
C GLU A 128 -13.57 -4.22 15.11
N VAL A 129 -14.67 -3.47 15.25
CA VAL A 129 -14.98 -2.34 14.38
C VAL A 129 -14.19 -1.12 14.82
N VAL A 130 -13.32 -0.63 13.94
CA VAL A 130 -12.38 0.44 14.28
C VAL A 130 -12.71 1.78 13.60
N ALA A 131 -13.47 1.77 12.52
CA ALA A 131 -13.94 3.00 11.88
C ALA A 131 -15.31 2.79 11.26
N VAL A 132 -16.26 3.70 11.51
CA VAL A 132 -17.58 3.68 10.88
C VAL A 132 -17.61 4.72 9.77
N ILE A 133 -17.87 4.29 8.54
CA ILE A 133 -18.02 5.19 7.41
C ILE A 133 -19.51 5.40 7.12
N PRO A 134 -19.98 6.65 6.90
CA PRO A 134 -21.40 6.96 6.74
C PRO A 134 -22.03 6.44 5.43
N PHE A 135 -21.26 5.78 4.55
CA PHE A 135 -21.80 5.09 3.39
C PHE A 135 -22.02 3.60 3.67
N SER A 136 -23.17 3.08 3.24
CA SER A 136 -23.53 1.66 3.39
C SER A 136 -22.80 0.79 2.37
N ALA A 137 -21.50 0.55 2.57
CA ALA A 137 -20.67 -0.25 1.65
C ALA A 137 -21.25 -1.66 1.41
N HIS A 138 -21.90 -2.23 2.43
CA HIS A 138 -22.59 -3.52 2.38
C HIS A 138 -23.69 -3.60 1.29
N LYS A 139 -24.31 -2.47 0.92
CA LYS A 139 -25.34 -2.45 -0.14
C LYS A 139 -24.76 -2.49 -1.56
N LEU A 140 -23.54 -2.00 -1.73
CA LEU A 140 -22.87 -1.95 -3.03
C LEU A 140 -22.00 -3.19 -3.27
N LEU A 141 -21.39 -3.72 -2.22
CA LEU A 141 -20.46 -4.85 -2.31
C LEU A 141 -20.72 -5.84 -1.16
N PRO A 142 -21.75 -6.70 -1.29
CA PRO A 142 -22.15 -7.62 -0.23
C PRO A 142 -21.10 -8.69 0.10
N PHE A 143 -20.13 -8.92 -0.79
CA PHE A 143 -19.03 -9.87 -0.55
C PHE A 143 -17.92 -9.34 0.36
N LEU A 144 -17.90 -8.04 0.67
CA LEU A 144 -16.93 -7.46 1.63
C LEU A 144 -17.41 -7.57 3.09
N ASP A 145 -18.69 -7.86 3.30
CA ASP A 145 -19.29 -8.01 4.62
C ASP A 145 -18.73 -9.29 5.29
N GLY A 146 -18.22 -9.15 6.51
CA GLY A 146 -17.52 -10.21 7.26
C GLY A 146 -16.01 -10.34 6.98
N TYR A 147 -15.50 -9.83 5.85
CA TYR A 147 -14.06 -9.84 5.56
C TYR A 147 -13.35 -8.53 5.91
N ILE A 148 -13.97 -7.40 5.56
CA ILE A 148 -13.35 -6.07 5.62
C ILE A 148 -14.09 -5.16 6.60
N GLY A 149 -15.32 -5.51 6.95
CA GLY A 149 -16.13 -4.82 7.94
C GLY A 149 -17.47 -5.53 8.16
N THR A 150 -18.29 -4.94 9.02
CA THR A 150 -19.67 -5.35 9.31
C THR A 150 -20.62 -4.17 9.23
N ALA A 151 -21.90 -4.42 8.98
CA ALA A 151 -22.92 -3.39 9.03
C ALA A 151 -23.13 -2.89 10.47
N VAL A 152 -23.04 -1.58 10.68
CA VAL A 152 -23.25 -0.93 11.98
C VAL A 152 -24.33 0.15 11.85
N ALA A 153 -25.07 0.41 12.93
CA ALA A 153 -26.05 1.50 12.96
C ALA A 153 -25.39 2.82 12.57
N GLY A 154 -25.70 3.32 11.38
CA GLY A 154 -25.10 4.53 10.80
C GLY A 154 -24.21 4.33 9.57
N GLY A 155 -23.93 3.09 9.13
CA GLY A 155 -23.20 2.86 7.88
C GLY A 155 -22.49 1.50 7.79
N PHE A 156 -21.20 1.52 7.44
CA PHE A 156 -20.35 0.33 7.38
C PHE A 156 -19.17 0.48 8.34
N GLY A 157 -19.08 -0.43 9.31
CA GLY A 157 -17.99 -0.49 10.28
C GLY A 157 -16.83 -1.31 9.71
N LEU A 158 -15.72 -0.66 9.42
CA LEU A 158 -14.50 -1.31 8.95
C LEU A 158 -13.70 -1.91 10.10
N TYR A 159 -13.15 -3.10 9.83
CA TYR A 159 -12.11 -3.70 10.66
C TYR A 159 -10.77 -3.00 10.43
N PHE A 160 -9.82 -3.22 11.35
CA PHE A 160 -8.45 -2.69 11.26
C PHE A 160 -7.85 -2.86 9.86
N THR A 161 -7.91 -4.07 9.30
CA THR A 161 -7.38 -4.39 7.97
C THR A 161 -8.05 -3.56 6.86
N GLY A 162 -9.36 -3.41 6.93
CA GLY A 162 -10.14 -2.66 5.94
C GLY A 162 -9.85 -1.16 5.98
N PHE A 163 -9.83 -0.59 7.17
CA PHE A 163 -9.52 0.81 7.37
C PHE A 163 -8.06 1.14 7.02
N TYR A 164 -7.12 0.29 7.43
CA TYR A 164 -5.71 0.40 7.06
C TYR A 164 -5.50 0.40 5.55
N MET A 165 -6.15 -0.52 4.82
CA MET A 165 -6.05 -0.57 3.36
C MET A 165 -6.63 0.69 2.70
N LEU A 166 -7.77 1.20 3.19
CA LEU A 166 -8.39 2.41 2.65
C LEU A 166 -7.48 3.63 2.83
N VAL A 167 -6.95 3.83 4.03
CA VAL A 167 -6.02 4.92 4.34
C VAL A 167 -4.69 4.74 3.59
N GLY A 168 -4.16 3.53 3.53
CA GLY A 168 -2.92 3.20 2.82
C GLY A 168 -3.03 3.43 1.31
N LEU A 169 -4.14 3.05 0.68
CA LEU A 169 -4.37 3.29 -0.75
C LEU A 169 -4.67 4.77 -1.04
N GLY A 170 -5.44 5.45 -0.19
CA GLY A 170 -5.78 6.86 -0.37
C GLY A 170 -4.62 7.81 -0.07
N LEU A 171 -4.18 7.84 1.20
CA LEU A 171 -3.11 8.73 1.65
C LEU A 171 -1.74 8.29 1.13
N GLY A 172 -1.51 6.99 0.96
CA GLY A 172 -0.24 6.50 0.44
C GLY A 172 0.08 7.01 -0.96
N GLN A 173 -0.91 7.13 -1.84
CA GLN A 173 -0.72 7.71 -3.17
C GLN A 173 -0.37 9.21 -3.11
N ILE A 174 -1.01 9.95 -2.22
CA ILE A 174 -0.72 11.38 -2.00
C ILE A 174 0.71 11.56 -1.48
N VAL A 175 1.07 10.80 -0.47
CA VAL A 175 2.39 10.81 0.17
C VAL A 175 3.48 10.40 -0.83
N GLN A 176 3.24 9.40 -1.67
CA GLN A 176 4.15 8.98 -2.74
C GLN A 176 4.35 10.06 -3.82
N ARG A 177 3.27 10.77 -4.19
CA ARG A 177 3.33 11.91 -5.11
C ARG A 177 4.13 13.06 -4.53
N MET A 178 3.88 13.42 -3.27
CA MET A 178 4.64 14.48 -2.58
C MET A 178 6.14 14.15 -2.45
N MET A 179 6.48 12.88 -2.19
CA MET A 179 7.88 12.45 -2.07
C MET A 179 8.59 12.23 -3.42
N GLY A 180 7.87 12.34 -4.54
CA GLY A 180 8.40 12.16 -5.89
C GLY A 180 8.86 10.72 -6.18
N VAL A 181 8.31 9.75 -5.43
CA VAL A 181 8.53 8.31 -5.63
C VAL A 181 7.43 7.67 -6.49
N SER A 182 6.33 8.39 -6.75
CA SER A 182 5.31 7.95 -7.69
C SER A 182 5.85 7.93 -9.12
N LEU A 183 5.75 6.77 -9.77
CA LEU A 183 6.21 6.55 -11.14
C LEU A 183 5.24 7.08 -12.21
N THR A 184 4.04 7.46 -11.78
CA THR A 184 3.10 8.27 -12.55
C THR A 184 3.31 9.73 -12.15
N GLY A 185 3.87 10.50 -13.09
CA GLY A 185 3.45 11.89 -13.23
C GLY A 185 2.02 11.96 -13.73
#